data_AF-A4S7A3-F1
#
_entry.id   AF-A4S7A3-F1
#
_cell.length_a   1.000
_cell.length_b   1.000
_cell.length_c   1.000
_cell.angle_alpha   90.00
_cell.angle_beta   90.00
_cell.angle_gamma   90.00
#
_symmetry.space_group_name_H-M   'P 1'
#
loop_
_entity.id
_entity.type
_entity.pdbx_description
1 polymer ?
#
loop_
_entity_poly.entity_id
_entity_poly.type
_entity_poly.pdbx_seq_one_letter_code
_entity_poly.pdbx_strand_id
1 'polypeptide(L)'
;MVGYPLPATAHGLEFCQHDEVDWRWYADGEIVGQGRVYTPTKEDFGKRLAVEALDERFEFTNVVTRLGVDRSEALRRLEPSAETSADYRIMTYNVLADAYAHTWGTMFPYFDTALAKVERRLQLVLEDILRSKADVVALQEVDKKYHETLFVPVLTANGYIATDWVGKSGQTLEGCAMFFALSKFESIEREEAIKLTEIGDKALRRWIADDDNAELAMALKKITSIAQLARVKVRASGKSLCVGNTHLFFHPGAMHLRVLQAHEFTTRATAFAAGDPLVLCGDFNGEPEDGVIRYLTKGEISASDEDWVRGSLFRAVPIGCGAHLRTARPLFSAGGFLEWTNYVGGFVGALDYVWCSTSDFASRATSPLPDMSAVLAHTALPNAQFPSDHIPVIVDVDLVN
;
A
#
# COMPACT_ATOMS: atom_id res chain seq x y z
N MET A 1 18.42 12.53 -6.83
CA MET A 1 18.71 13.48 -5.74
C MET A 1 19.73 12.85 -4.80
N VAL A 2 20.50 13.62 -4.03
CA VAL A 2 21.42 13.07 -3.00
C VAL A 2 20.63 12.24 -1.99
N GLY A 3 21.06 11.00 -1.74
CA GLY A 3 20.44 10.08 -0.79
C GLY A 3 19.25 9.28 -1.32
N TYR A 4 18.85 9.49 -2.58
CA TYR A 4 17.70 8.81 -3.19
C TYR A 4 18.17 7.78 -4.21
N PRO A 5 17.85 6.49 -4.02
CA PRO A 5 18.29 5.43 -4.92
C PRO A 5 17.75 5.62 -6.34
N LEU A 6 18.60 5.33 -7.33
CA LEU A 6 18.30 5.36 -8.75
C LEU A 6 18.51 3.96 -9.34
N PRO A 7 17.44 3.27 -9.75
CA PRO A 7 17.55 2.02 -10.47
C PRO A 7 17.81 2.29 -11.96
N ALA A 8 18.72 1.51 -12.55
CA ALA A 8 18.94 1.46 -13.98
C ALA A 8 17.99 0.44 -14.65
N THR A 9 17.59 0.78 -15.88
CA THR A 9 16.78 -0.06 -16.76
C THR A 9 17.41 -0.09 -18.15
N ALA A 10 17.48 -1.27 -18.76
CA ALA A 10 17.95 -1.45 -20.13
C ALA A 10 16.83 -2.06 -20.98
N HIS A 11 16.83 -1.71 -22.27
CA HIS A 11 15.94 -2.32 -23.26
C HIS A 11 16.73 -3.30 -24.12
N GLY A 12 16.06 -4.31 -24.69
CA GLY A 12 16.71 -5.27 -25.58
C GLY A 12 17.53 -6.35 -24.87
N LEU A 13 17.25 -6.63 -23.59
CA LEU A 13 17.85 -7.76 -22.88
C LEU A 13 17.25 -9.08 -23.41
N GLU A 14 17.86 -9.64 -24.45
CA GLU A 14 17.53 -10.98 -24.94
C GLU A 14 18.24 -12.03 -24.07
N PHE A 15 17.47 -12.92 -23.43
CA PHE A 15 17.98 -14.02 -22.60
C PHE A 15 18.81 -13.59 -21.37
N CYS A 16 18.67 -12.36 -20.91
CA CYS A 16 19.38 -11.82 -19.74
C CYS A 16 18.41 -10.99 -18.87
N GLN A 17 18.55 -11.07 -17.56
CA GLN A 17 17.82 -10.25 -16.59
C GLN A 17 18.63 -9.02 -16.20
N HIS A 18 17.96 -7.97 -15.71
CA HIS A 18 18.63 -6.72 -15.35
C HIS A 18 19.67 -6.87 -14.23
N ASP A 19 19.51 -7.85 -13.35
CA ASP A 19 20.45 -8.16 -12.27
C ASP A 19 21.68 -8.95 -12.72
N GLU A 20 21.65 -9.52 -13.93
CA GLU A 20 22.79 -10.20 -14.56
C GLU A 20 23.67 -9.25 -15.39
N VAL A 21 23.21 -8.01 -15.60
CA VAL A 21 23.94 -6.98 -16.35
C VAL A 21 25.02 -6.34 -15.48
N ASP A 22 26.23 -6.16 -16.03
CA ASP A 22 27.28 -5.36 -15.41
C ASP A 22 26.98 -3.86 -15.57
N TRP A 23 26.55 -3.23 -14.48
CA TRP A 23 26.24 -1.81 -14.43
C TRP A 23 27.37 -1.03 -13.79
N ARG A 24 27.80 0.05 -14.45
CA ARG A 24 28.79 1.00 -13.93
C ARG A 24 28.20 2.40 -13.90
N TRP A 25 28.25 3.03 -12.73
CA TRP A 25 27.78 4.40 -12.52
C TRP A 25 28.94 5.36 -12.47
N TYR A 26 28.75 6.51 -13.10
CA TYR A 26 29.74 7.57 -13.18
C TYR A 26 29.16 8.90 -12.70
N ALA A 27 30.01 9.76 -12.15
CA ALA A 27 29.72 11.16 -11.88
C ALA A 27 30.82 12.03 -12.52
N ASP A 28 30.44 12.90 -13.47
CA ASP A 28 31.37 13.72 -14.27
C ASP A 28 32.54 12.92 -14.90
N GLY A 29 32.27 11.68 -15.31
CA GLY A 29 33.26 10.82 -15.96
C GLY A 29 33.97 9.82 -15.05
N GLU A 30 33.95 10.04 -13.73
CA GLU A 30 34.60 9.17 -12.75
C GLU A 30 33.65 8.07 -12.26
N ILE A 31 34.15 6.84 -12.08
CA ILE A 31 33.35 5.73 -11.55
C ILE A 31 33.00 5.99 -10.08
N VAL A 32 31.71 5.95 -9.77
CA VAL A 32 31.17 6.19 -8.41
C VAL A 32 30.42 5.00 -7.83
N GLY A 33 30.03 4.03 -8.67
CA GLY A 33 29.28 2.87 -8.20
C GLY A 33 29.18 1.75 -9.22
N GLN A 34 28.76 0.59 -8.74
CA GLN A 34 28.50 -0.61 -9.55
C GLN A 34 27.16 -1.21 -9.14
N GLY A 35 26.56 -1.98 -10.04
CA GLY A 35 25.28 -2.65 -9.83
C GLY A 35 24.07 -1.84 -10.29
N ARG A 36 22.91 -2.51 -10.35
CA ARG A 36 21.70 -1.96 -10.96
C ARG A 36 21.18 -0.69 -10.29
N VAL A 37 21.43 -0.51 -9.00
CA VAL A 37 20.95 0.64 -8.22
C VAL A 37 22.12 1.44 -7.69
N TYR A 38 22.08 2.76 -7.89
CA TYR A 38 23.04 3.69 -7.31
C TYR A 38 22.34 4.74 -6.46
N THR A 39 22.88 5.05 -5.29
CA THR A 39 22.37 6.12 -4.43
C THR A 39 23.36 7.27 -4.44
N PRO A 40 23.04 8.40 -5.08
CA PRO A 40 23.95 9.54 -5.14
C PRO A 40 24.32 10.05 -3.76
N THR A 41 25.60 10.31 -3.53
CA THR A 41 26.13 10.77 -2.25
C THR A 41 26.25 12.29 -2.23
N LYS A 42 26.71 12.85 -1.09
CA LYS A 42 27.00 14.29 -0.99
C LYS A 42 28.13 14.71 -1.95
N GLU A 43 29.03 13.80 -2.32
CA GLU A 43 30.15 14.05 -3.21
C GLU A 43 29.72 14.16 -4.68
N ASP A 44 28.52 13.67 -5.02
CA ASP A 44 27.96 13.76 -6.36
C ASP A 44 27.22 15.08 -6.60
N PHE A 45 26.99 15.88 -5.56
CA PHE A 45 26.22 17.11 -5.67
C PHE A 45 26.79 18.05 -6.73
N GLY A 46 25.92 18.45 -7.68
CA GLY A 46 26.29 19.30 -8.82
C GLY A 46 26.91 18.56 -10.01
N LYS A 47 27.25 17.27 -9.87
CA LYS A 47 27.79 16.45 -10.96
C LYS A 47 26.69 15.87 -11.84
N ARG A 48 26.99 15.58 -13.10
CA ARG A 48 26.14 14.79 -14.00
C ARG A 48 26.41 13.31 -13.77
N LEU A 49 25.35 12.54 -13.61
CA LEU A 49 25.47 11.09 -13.55
C LEU A 49 25.50 10.51 -14.96
N ALA A 50 26.13 9.35 -15.10
CA ALA A 50 25.92 8.47 -16.23
C ALA A 50 25.84 7.01 -15.72
N VAL A 51 25.15 6.17 -16.47
CA VAL A 51 25.14 4.72 -16.25
C VAL A 51 25.57 4.04 -17.55
N GLU A 52 26.43 3.04 -17.42
CA GLU A 52 26.93 2.23 -18.51
C GLU A 52 26.56 0.77 -18.27
N ALA A 53 26.11 0.10 -19.33
CA ALA A 53 25.83 -1.32 -19.37
C ALA A 53 25.99 -1.83 -20.81
N LEU A 54 26.51 -3.04 -20.98
CA LEU A 54 26.68 -3.68 -22.29
C LEU A 54 27.39 -2.78 -23.32
N ASP A 55 28.45 -2.09 -22.89
CA ASP A 55 29.26 -1.13 -23.68
C ASP A 55 28.49 0.12 -24.17
N GLU A 56 27.26 0.31 -23.73
CA GLU A 56 26.45 1.51 -24.00
C GLU A 56 26.39 2.40 -22.76
N ARG A 57 26.49 3.72 -22.95
CA ARG A 57 26.49 4.71 -21.86
C ARG A 57 25.38 5.72 -22.04
N PHE A 58 24.55 5.86 -21.01
CA PHE A 58 23.53 6.90 -20.92
C PHE A 58 23.95 7.97 -19.92
N GLU A 59 24.05 9.22 -20.38
CA GLU A 59 24.33 10.38 -19.52
C GLU A 59 23.04 11.14 -19.17
N PHE A 60 22.86 11.43 -17.89
CA PHE A 60 21.71 12.18 -17.41
C PHE A 60 21.83 13.66 -17.80
N THR A 61 20.72 14.23 -18.27
CA THR A 61 20.66 15.65 -18.64
C THR A 61 20.71 16.58 -17.42
N ASN A 62 20.24 16.11 -16.28
CA ASN A 62 20.19 16.85 -15.01
C ASN A 62 21.39 16.51 -14.12
N VAL A 63 21.86 17.50 -13.37
CA VAL A 63 22.86 17.30 -12.31
C VAL A 63 22.22 16.78 -11.03
N VAL A 64 23.02 16.15 -10.16
CA VAL A 64 22.56 15.72 -8.84
C VAL A 64 22.26 16.93 -7.96
N THR A 65 21.00 17.02 -7.52
CA THR A 65 20.51 18.06 -6.61
C THR A 65 20.16 17.50 -5.23
N ARG A 66 19.86 18.40 -4.30
CA ARG A 66 19.21 18.09 -3.02
C ARG A 66 17.70 18.30 -3.15
N LEU A 67 16.91 17.63 -2.31
CA LEU A 67 15.44 17.78 -2.31
C LEU A 67 14.98 19.22 -2.05
N GLY A 68 15.73 19.97 -1.22
CA GLY A 68 15.41 21.36 -0.91
C GLY A 68 14.32 21.57 0.13
N VAL A 69 13.80 20.50 0.75
CA VAL A 69 12.91 20.55 1.91
C VAL A 69 13.46 19.65 3.02
N ASP A 70 13.33 20.09 4.27
CA ASP A 70 13.68 19.27 5.43
C ASP A 70 12.52 18.32 5.74
N ARG A 71 12.77 17.01 5.67
CA ARG A 71 11.81 15.96 6.04
C ARG A 71 12.16 15.28 7.36
N SER A 72 13.15 15.78 8.10
CA SER A 72 13.67 15.08 9.28
C SER A 72 12.60 14.80 10.32
N GLU A 73 11.67 15.73 10.53
CA GLU A 73 10.53 15.52 11.44
C GLU A 73 9.54 14.48 10.91
N ALA A 74 9.13 14.63 9.64
CA ALA A 74 8.25 13.68 8.96
C ALA A 74 8.80 12.25 8.90
N LEU A 75 10.13 12.08 8.89
CA LEU A 75 10.80 10.78 8.85
C LEU A 75 11.05 10.20 10.25
N ARG A 76 11.39 11.01 11.26
CA ARG A 76 11.65 10.53 12.63
C ARG A 76 10.49 9.71 13.20
N ARG A 77 9.23 10.08 12.89
CA ARG A 77 8.04 9.34 13.33
C ARG A 77 7.93 7.93 12.75
N LEU A 78 8.56 7.66 11.61
CA LEU A 78 8.50 6.38 10.91
C LEU A 78 9.53 5.39 11.49
N GLU A 79 10.63 5.91 12.03
CA GLU A 79 11.75 5.12 12.52
C GLU A 79 11.34 4.17 13.66
N PRO A 80 11.94 2.98 13.76
CA PRO A 80 11.73 2.08 14.89
C PRO A 80 12.09 2.74 16.22
N SER A 81 11.29 2.46 17.25
CA SER A 81 11.63 2.86 18.61
C SER A 81 12.94 2.15 19.04
N ALA A 82 13.85 2.91 19.64
CA ALA A 82 15.10 2.37 20.17
C ALA A 82 14.90 1.48 21.40
N GLU A 83 13.72 1.55 22.04
CA GLU A 83 13.52 1.00 23.39
C GLU A 83 13.12 -0.48 23.39
N THR A 84 12.53 -1.01 22.30
CA THR A 84 12.10 -2.42 22.25
C THR A 84 11.99 -2.98 20.83
N SER A 85 12.29 -4.28 20.63
CA SER A 85 12.10 -5.00 19.36
C SER A 85 10.75 -5.71 19.35
N ALA A 86 9.84 -5.29 18.48
CA ALA A 86 8.62 -6.05 18.18
C ALA A 86 8.91 -7.31 17.36
N ASP A 87 8.00 -8.28 17.35
CA ASP A 87 8.14 -9.44 16.45
C ASP A 87 8.05 -9.02 14.99
N TYR A 88 7.07 -8.17 14.65
CA TYR A 88 6.88 -7.63 13.31
C TYR A 88 6.57 -6.14 13.33
N ARG A 89 7.25 -5.40 12.46
CA ARG A 89 6.89 -4.03 12.08
C ARG A 89 6.21 -4.03 10.71
N ILE A 90 5.01 -3.48 10.62
CA ILE A 90 4.15 -3.61 9.44
C ILE A 90 3.73 -2.23 8.98
N MET A 91 3.92 -1.94 7.69
CA MET A 91 3.50 -0.72 7.01
C MET A 91 2.36 -1.02 6.04
N THR A 92 1.31 -0.18 6.05
CA THR A 92 0.38 -0.03 4.93
C THR A 92 0.42 1.41 4.41
N TYR A 93 0.42 1.59 3.09
CA TYR A 93 0.56 2.92 2.49
C TYR A 93 -0.04 3.01 1.07
N ASN A 94 -1.06 3.84 0.91
CA ASN A 94 -1.53 4.28 -0.40
C ASN A 94 -0.55 5.34 -0.95
N VAL A 95 0.10 5.05 -2.07
CA VAL A 95 1.22 5.86 -2.60
C VAL A 95 0.81 6.89 -3.67
N LEU A 96 -0.50 7.04 -3.91
CA LEU A 96 -1.09 7.97 -4.88
C LEU A 96 -0.58 7.73 -6.32
N ALA A 97 -1.37 6.97 -7.09
CA ALA A 97 -0.98 6.48 -8.40
C ALA A 97 -0.84 7.62 -9.42
N ASP A 98 0.22 7.57 -10.22
CA ASP A 98 0.43 8.52 -11.33
C ASP A 98 -0.64 8.37 -12.43
N ALA A 99 -1.26 7.18 -12.54
CA ALA A 99 -2.43 6.95 -13.38
C ALA A 99 -3.58 7.95 -13.13
N TYR A 100 -3.69 8.52 -11.92
CA TYR A 100 -4.68 9.53 -11.56
C TYR A 100 -4.19 10.97 -11.71
N ALA A 101 -2.95 11.23 -12.16
CA ALA A 101 -2.38 12.57 -12.23
C ALA A 101 -3.22 13.59 -13.04
N HIS A 102 -3.99 13.10 -14.01
CA HIS A 102 -4.90 13.92 -14.82
C HIS A 102 -6.07 14.53 -14.03
N THR A 103 -6.41 14.01 -12.84
CA THR A 103 -7.49 14.53 -11.97
C THR A 103 -6.98 15.50 -10.91
N TRP A 104 -5.67 15.51 -10.64
CA TRP A 104 -5.09 16.23 -9.49
C TRP A 104 -5.22 17.74 -9.56
N GLY A 105 -5.33 18.34 -10.76
CA GLY A 105 -5.61 19.77 -10.88
C GLY A 105 -6.93 20.18 -10.22
N THR A 106 -7.89 19.25 -10.15
CA THR A 106 -9.18 19.45 -9.48
C THR A 106 -9.16 18.93 -8.04
N MET A 107 -8.55 17.76 -7.79
CA MET A 107 -8.52 17.16 -6.46
C MET A 107 -7.59 17.90 -5.50
N PHE A 108 -6.43 18.35 -6.00
CA PHE A 108 -5.36 18.97 -5.25
C PHE A 108 -4.96 20.31 -5.89
N PRO A 109 -5.86 21.31 -5.97
CA PRO A 109 -5.58 22.58 -6.64
C PRO A 109 -4.44 23.38 -5.97
N TYR A 110 -4.08 23.03 -4.74
CA TYR A 110 -2.94 23.59 -3.98
C TYR A 110 -1.61 22.89 -4.29
N PHE A 111 -1.60 21.74 -4.95
CA PHE A 111 -0.40 20.92 -5.14
C PHE A 111 0.42 21.42 -6.34
N ASP A 112 1.60 21.96 -6.05
CA ASP A 112 2.52 22.47 -7.07
C ASP A 112 2.91 21.36 -8.06
N THR A 113 2.77 21.64 -9.36
CA THR A 113 3.04 20.68 -10.44
C THR A 113 4.48 20.21 -10.49
N ALA A 114 5.44 21.00 -10.01
CA ALA A 114 6.83 20.59 -9.86
C ALA A 114 7.01 19.58 -8.73
N LEU A 115 6.21 19.66 -7.67
CA LEU A 115 6.20 18.70 -6.57
C LEU A 115 5.45 17.41 -6.93
N ALA A 116 4.47 17.52 -7.83
CA ALA A 116 3.64 16.40 -8.31
C ALA A 116 4.37 15.40 -9.20
N LYS A 117 5.54 15.76 -9.74
CA LYS A 117 6.36 14.88 -10.59
C LYS A 117 6.59 13.53 -9.92
N VAL A 118 6.20 12.46 -10.60
CA VAL A 118 6.27 11.08 -10.09
C VAL A 118 7.69 10.66 -9.72
N GLU A 119 8.70 11.10 -10.47
CA GLU A 119 10.11 10.81 -10.17
C GLU A 119 10.56 11.41 -8.85
N ARG A 120 9.93 12.52 -8.42
CA ARG A 120 10.14 13.11 -7.11
C ARG A 120 9.31 12.38 -6.05
N ARG A 121 8.00 12.25 -6.25
CA ARG A 121 7.09 11.68 -5.24
C ARG A 121 7.50 10.26 -4.86
N LEU A 122 7.75 9.39 -5.82
CA LEU A 122 8.07 7.99 -5.52
C LEU A 122 9.46 7.82 -4.89
N GLN A 123 10.40 8.74 -5.14
CA GLN A 123 11.66 8.78 -4.38
C GLN A 123 11.42 9.10 -2.89
N LEU A 124 10.48 9.99 -2.58
CA LEU A 124 10.09 10.29 -1.20
C LEU A 124 9.33 9.13 -0.55
N VAL A 125 8.48 8.42 -1.30
CA VAL A 125 7.80 7.20 -0.82
C VAL A 125 8.83 6.13 -0.48
N LEU A 126 9.83 5.90 -1.35
CA LEU A 126 10.93 4.96 -1.06
C LEU A 126 11.72 5.36 0.19
N GLU A 127 11.95 6.66 0.41
CA GLU A 127 12.58 7.15 1.64
C GLU A 127 11.74 6.81 2.87
N ASP A 128 10.42 7.01 2.81
CA ASP A 128 9.50 6.65 3.91
C ASP A 128 9.58 5.15 4.22
N ILE A 129 9.54 4.30 3.19
CA ILE A 129 9.65 2.84 3.32
C ILE A 129 11.00 2.45 3.94
N LEU A 130 12.11 2.91 3.38
CA LEU A 130 13.46 2.54 3.83
C LEU A 130 13.76 3.06 5.25
N ARG A 131 13.26 4.24 5.61
CA ARG A 131 13.39 4.80 6.97
C ARG A 131 12.57 4.04 8.00
N SER A 132 11.39 3.55 7.62
CA SER A 132 10.52 2.79 8.52
C SER A 132 11.15 1.50 9.02
N LYS A 133 12.03 0.88 8.20
CA LYS A 133 12.57 -0.47 8.44
C LYS A 133 11.46 -1.49 8.73
N ALA A 134 10.30 -1.35 8.07
CA ALA A 134 9.20 -2.28 8.23
C ALA A 134 9.60 -3.68 7.71
N ASP A 135 9.18 -4.72 8.41
CA ASP A 135 9.39 -6.09 8.00
C ASP A 135 8.41 -6.48 6.88
N VAL A 136 7.21 -5.90 6.91
CA VAL A 136 6.15 -6.06 5.91
C VAL A 136 5.74 -4.67 5.41
N VAL A 137 5.74 -4.48 4.09
CA VAL A 137 5.28 -3.24 3.44
C VAL A 137 4.16 -3.60 2.46
N ALA A 138 2.96 -3.10 2.70
CA ALA A 138 1.79 -3.30 1.85
C ALA A 138 1.40 -1.97 1.19
N LEU A 139 1.51 -1.90 -0.14
CA LEU A 139 1.26 -0.67 -0.89
C LEU A 139 -0.03 -0.77 -1.70
N GLN A 140 -0.76 0.32 -1.77
CA GLN A 140 -1.92 0.52 -2.65
C GLN A 140 -1.60 1.64 -3.64
N GLU A 141 -2.34 1.71 -4.76
CA GLU A 141 -2.10 2.70 -5.82
C GLU A 141 -0.70 2.66 -6.44
N VAL A 142 -0.18 1.45 -6.63
CA VAL A 142 1.11 1.25 -7.28
C VAL A 142 0.91 1.09 -8.79
N ASP A 143 1.37 2.03 -9.60
CA ASP A 143 1.42 1.86 -11.05
C ASP A 143 2.32 0.68 -11.43
N LYS A 144 1.88 -0.18 -12.34
CA LYS A 144 2.64 -1.37 -12.77
C LYS A 144 4.06 -1.02 -13.24
N LYS A 145 4.19 0.06 -14.01
CA LYS A 145 5.50 0.56 -14.50
C LYS A 145 6.45 0.81 -13.33
N TYR A 146 6.02 1.56 -12.33
CA TYR A 146 6.88 1.92 -11.20
C TYR A 146 7.09 0.78 -10.22
N HIS A 147 6.17 -0.19 -10.14
CA HIS A 147 6.45 -1.46 -9.47
C HIS A 147 7.72 -2.12 -10.04
N GLU A 148 7.74 -2.34 -11.36
CA GLU A 148 8.79 -3.09 -12.06
C GLU A 148 10.10 -2.30 -12.19
N THR A 149 10.02 -1.00 -12.46
CA THR A 149 11.20 -0.18 -12.77
C THR A 149 11.76 0.58 -11.58
N LEU A 150 11.01 0.70 -10.46
CA LEU A 150 11.42 1.51 -9.31
C LEU A 150 11.35 0.75 -7.98
N PHE A 151 10.16 0.32 -7.55
CA PHE A 151 9.98 -0.28 -6.22
C PHE A 151 10.73 -1.60 -6.07
N VAL A 152 10.51 -2.56 -6.98
CA VAL A 152 11.20 -3.87 -6.94
C VAL A 152 12.72 -3.70 -6.93
N PRO A 153 13.37 -3.03 -7.90
CA PRO A 153 14.82 -2.97 -7.92
C PRO A 153 15.41 -2.28 -6.69
N VAL A 154 14.80 -1.17 -6.24
CA VAL A 154 15.31 -0.45 -5.07
C VAL A 154 15.11 -1.25 -3.79
N LEU A 155 13.94 -1.81 -3.55
CA LEU A 155 13.67 -2.56 -2.32
C LEU A 155 14.42 -3.89 -2.29
N THR A 156 14.60 -4.58 -3.42
CA THR A 156 15.48 -5.76 -3.50
C THR A 156 16.92 -5.42 -3.15
N ALA A 157 17.47 -4.32 -3.69
CA ALA A 157 18.81 -3.84 -3.33
C ALA A 157 18.94 -3.45 -1.85
N ASN A 158 17.82 -3.20 -1.17
CA ASN A 158 17.73 -2.88 0.25
C ASN A 158 17.21 -4.06 1.10
N GLY A 159 17.28 -5.29 0.59
CA GLY A 159 17.05 -6.50 1.37
C GLY A 159 15.58 -6.86 1.54
N TYR A 160 14.72 -6.57 0.56
CA TYR A 160 13.33 -7.04 0.52
C TYR A 160 13.12 -8.05 -0.62
N ILE A 161 12.13 -8.91 -0.46
CA ILE A 161 11.52 -9.69 -1.56
C ILE A 161 10.14 -9.13 -1.86
N ALA A 162 9.80 -9.04 -3.15
CA ALA A 162 8.53 -8.51 -3.62
C ALA A 162 7.60 -9.65 -4.03
N THR A 163 6.30 -9.45 -3.82
CA THR A 163 5.24 -10.22 -4.49
C THR A 163 5.13 -9.85 -5.97
N ASP A 164 4.39 -10.64 -6.73
CA ASP A 164 3.86 -10.18 -8.01
C ASP A 164 2.95 -8.95 -7.82
N TRP A 165 2.89 -8.07 -8.83
CA TRP A 165 1.96 -6.95 -8.82
C TRP A 165 0.53 -7.41 -9.12
N VAL A 166 -0.44 -6.97 -8.32
CA VAL A 166 -1.87 -7.29 -8.53
C VAL A 166 -2.63 -6.02 -8.91
N GLY A 167 -2.94 -5.89 -10.19
CA GLY A 167 -3.73 -4.78 -10.73
C GLY A 167 -5.20 -4.83 -10.35
N LYS A 168 -5.83 -3.65 -10.24
CA LYS A 168 -7.29 -3.58 -10.28
C LYS A 168 -7.79 -4.22 -11.58
N SER A 169 -8.93 -4.90 -11.53
CA SER A 169 -9.46 -5.55 -12.73
C SER A 169 -9.83 -4.49 -13.81
N GLY A 170 -9.78 -4.84 -15.10
CA GLY A 170 -10.10 -3.89 -16.18
C GLY A 170 -8.89 -3.10 -16.71
N GLN A 171 -9.09 -1.82 -17.04
CA GLN A 171 -8.09 -0.96 -17.70
C GLN A 171 -7.32 -0.04 -16.75
N THR A 172 -7.60 -0.11 -15.45
CA THR A 172 -6.91 0.72 -14.45
C THR A 172 -5.44 0.31 -14.36
N LEU A 173 -4.53 1.29 -14.41
CA LEU A 173 -3.09 1.06 -14.53
C LEU A 173 -2.35 1.01 -13.18
N GLU A 174 -3.09 0.93 -12.07
CA GLU A 174 -2.58 0.79 -10.70
C GLU A 174 -3.15 -0.44 -9.98
N GLY A 175 -2.52 -0.79 -8.86
CA GLY A 175 -2.83 -1.98 -8.09
C GLY A 175 -2.14 -2.03 -6.74
N CYS A 176 -2.04 -3.24 -6.20
CA CYS A 176 -1.38 -3.53 -4.93
C CYS A 176 -0.06 -4.27 -5.15
N ALA A 177 0.87 -4.06 -4.22
CA ALA A 177 2.11 -4.83 -4.11
C ALA A 177 2.52 -4.97 -2.65
N MET A 178 3.22 -6.05 -2.31
CA MET A 178 3.79 -6.25 -0.98
C MET A 178 5.28 -6.54 -1.06
N PHE A 179 6.00 -6.11 -0.02
CA PHE A 179 7.43 -6.35 0.14
C PHE A 179 7.72 -6.87 1.54
N PHE A 180 8.63 -7.83 1.64
CA PHE A 180 8.97 -8.53 2.87
C PHE A 180 10.48 -8.46 3.12
N ALA A 181 10.89 -8.01 4.30
CA ALA A 181 12.29 -7.89 4.64
C ALA A 181 12.97 -9.27 4.76
N LEU A 182 14.05 -9.49 4.02
CA LEU A 182 14.83 -10.72 4.03
C LEU A 182 15.50 -11.01 5.37
N SER A 183 15.65 -9.99 6.22
CA SER A 183 16.10 -10.12 7.60
C SER A 183 15.12 -10.96 8.45
N LYS A 184 13.82 -10.92 8.14
CA LYS A 184 12.76 -11.65 8.86
C LYS A 184 12.20 -12.83 8.07
N PHE A 185 12.09 -12.70 6.75
CA PHE A 185 11.44 -13.67 5.89
C PHE A 185 12.46 -14.36 4.97
N GLU A 186 12.32 -15.66 4.82
CA GLU A 186 13.18 -16.49 3.96
C GLU A 186 12.71 -16.44 2.50
N SER A 187 11.40 -16.58 2.28
CA SER A 187 10.79 -16.66 0.95
C SER A 187 9.29 -16.36 1.00
N ILE A 188 8.71 -16.05 -0.17
CA ILE A 188 7.27 -16.11 -0.41
C ILE A 188 6.94 -17.54 -0.87
N GLU A 189 6.07 -18.22 -0.14
CA GLU A 189 5.71 -19.63 -0.40
C GLU A 189 4.50 -19.75 -1.32
N ARG A 190 3.58 -18.78 -1.25
CA ARG A 190 2.34 -18.78 -2.03
C ARG A 190 1.80 -17.37 -2.17
N GLU A 191 1.21 -17.08 -3.32
CA GLU A 191 0.50 -15.84 -3.62
C GLU A 191 -0.90 -16.14 -4.16
N GLU A 192 -1.85 -15.23 -3.92
CA GLU A 192 -3.20 -15.30 -4.49
C GLU A 192 -3.76 -13.90 -4.74
N ALA A 193 -4.25 -13.67 -5.96
CA ALA A 193 -4.99 -12.47 -6.32
C ALA A 193 -6.51 -12.76 -6.29
N ILE A 194 -7.26 -11.85 -5.68
CA ILE A 194 -8.70 -11.98 -5.49
C ILE A 194 -9.39 -10.78 -6.13
N LYS A 195 -10.38 -11.03 -6.99
CA LYS A 195 -11.34 -10.00 -7.40
C LYS A 195 -12.46 -9.96 -6.37
N LEU A 196 -12.62 -8.82 -5.68
CA LEU A 196 -13.56 -8.71 -4.56
C LEU A 196 -15.03 -8.67 -4.98
N THR A 197 -15.29 -8.73 -6.28
CA THR A 197 -16.62 -8.83 -6.87
C THR A 197 -17.01 -10.27 -7.22
N GLU A 198 -16.06 -11.20 -7.24
CA GLU A 198 -16.28 -12.63 -7.47
C GLU A 198 -16.53 -13.37 -6.15
N ILE A 199 -17.66 -13.06 -5.51
CA ILE A 199 -18.02 -13.58 -4.17
C ILE A 199 -18.01 -15.12 -4.13
N GLY A 200 -17.23 -15.72 -3.24
CA GLY A 200 -17.11 -17.17 -3.07
C GLY A 200 -18.29 -17.78 -2.31
N ASP A 201 -18.87 -17.05 -1.34
CA ASP A 201 -19.99 -17.52 -0.52
C ASP A 201 -21.24 -17.78 -1.40
N LYS A 202 -21.79 -19.00 -1.29
CA LYS A 202 -22.95 -19.42 -2.10
C LYS A 202 -24.26 -18.75 -1.68
N ALA A 203 -24.47 -18.56 -0.37
CA ALA A 203 -25.67 -17.92 0.15
C ALA A 203 -25.66 -16.43 -0.19
N LEU A 204 -24.52 -15.76 0.00
CA LEU A 204 -24.38 -14.35 -0.34
C LEU A 204 -24.52 -14.11 -1.85
N ARG A 205 -23.93 -14.97 -2.70
CA ARG A 205 -24.15 -14.90 -4.14
C ARG A 205 -25.62 -15.00 -4.54
N ARG A 206 -26.39 -15.89 -3.90
CA ARG A 206 -27.82 -16.01 -4.17
C ARG A 206 -28.57 -14.76 -3.74
N TRP A 207 -28.23 -14.20 -2.57
CA TRP A 207 -28.81 -12.94 -2.12
C TRP A 207 -28.48 -11.79 -3.07
N ILE A 208 -27.23 -11.64 -3.52
CA ILE A 208 -26.84 -10.60 -4.51
C ILE A 208 -27.60 -10.79 -5.83
N ALA A 209 -27.83 -12.03 -6.27
CA ALA A 209 -28.50 -12.34 -7.52
C ALA A 209 -30.04 -12.31 -7.43
N ASP A 210 -30.60 -12.02 -6.26
CA ASP A 210 -32.04 -11.83 -6.10
C ASP A 210 -32.51 -10.61 -6.91
N ASP A 211 -33.74 -10.65 -7.43
CA ASP A 211 -34.31 -9.58 -8.25
C ASP A 211 -34.39 -8.25 -7.47
N ASP A 212 -34.59 -8.34 -6.16
CA ASP A 212 -34.56 -7.20 -5.24
C ASP A 212 -33.15 -6.52 -5.19
N ASN A 213 -32.09 -7.25 -5.55
CA ASN A 213 -30.71 -6.77 -5.53
C ASN A 213 -30.11 -6.54 -6.93
N ALA A 214 -30.95 -6.42 -7.97
CA ALA A 214 -30.50 -6.27 -9.35
C ALA A 214 -29.54 -5.08 -9.57
N GLU A 215 -29.80 -3.92 -8.95
CA GLU A 215 -28.94 -2.73 -9.03
C GLU A 215 -27.57 -2.95 -8.36
N LEU A 216 -27.56 -3.55 -7.16
CA LEU A 216 -26.35 -3.98 -6.47
C LEU A 216 -25.51 -4.95 -7.34
N ALA A 217 -26.16 -5.96 -7.92
CA ALA A 217 -25.49 -6.91 -8.81
C ALA A 217 -24.89 -6.24 -10.06
N MET A 218 -25.56 -5.22 -10.60
CA MET A 218 -25.03 -4.41 -11.70
C MET A 218 -23.86 -3.52 -11.27
N ALA A 219 -23.91 -2.95 -10.06
CA ALA A 219 -22.83 -2.12 -9.52
C ALA A 219 -21.56 -2.95 -9.30
N LEU A 220 -21.67 -4.13 -8.68
CA LEU A 220 -20.54 -5.04 -8.45
C LEU A 220 -19.82 -5.44 -9.75
N LYS A 221 -20.54 -5.60 -10.87
CA LYS A 221 -19.92 -5.93 -12.17
C LYS A 221 -19.02 -4.82 -12.72
N LYS A 222 -19.17 -3.58 -12.25
CA LYS A 222 -18.39 -2.41 -12.70
C LYS A 222 -17.22 -2.08 -11.77
N ILE A 223 -17.18 -2.70 -10.59
CA ILE A 223 -16.16 -2.42 -9.58
C ILE A 223 -14.96 -3.32 -9.83
N THR A 224 -13.78 -2.73 -9.65
CA THR A 224 -12.53 -3.35 -10.04
C THR A 224 -11.59 -3.65 -8.87
N SER A 225 -12.03 -3.40 -7.64
CA SER A 225 -11.25 -3.61 -6.42
C SER A 225 -10.75 -5.06 -6.30
N ILE A 226 -9.53 -5.18 -5.81
CA ILE A 226 -8.83 -6.44 -5.63
C ILE A 226 -8.35 -6.59 -4.20
N ALA A 227 -8.03 -7.83 -3.85
CA ALA A 227 -7.16 -8.13 -2.73
C ALA A 227 -6.01 -9.03 -3.19
N GLN A 228 -4.89 -8.90 -2.49
CA GLN A 228 -3.69 -9.69 -2.69
C GLN A 228 -3.39 -10.43 -1.38
N LEU A 229 -3.05 -11.71 -1.48
CA LEU A 229 -2.61 -12.52 -0.34
C LEU A 229 -1.22 -13.08 -0.62
N ALA A 230 -0.38 -13.12 0.40
CA ALA A 230 0.90 -13.79 0.37
C ALA A 230 1.10 -14.61 1.66
N ARG A 231 1.66 -15.81 1.52
CA ARG A 231 2.17 -16.63 2.62
C ARG A 231 3.68 -16.58 2.55
N VAL A 232 4.32 -16.12 3.63
CA VAL A 232 5.77 -15.96 3.70
C VAL A 232 6.35 -16.82 4.81
N LYS A 233 7.52 -17.40 4.55
CA LYS A 233 8.23 -18.24 5.52
C LYS A 233 9.08 -17.37 6.43
N VAL A 234 8.84 -17.45 7.73
CA VAL A 234 9.59 -16.72 8.76
C VAL A 234 10.94 -17.40 8.98
N ARG A 235 12.03 -16.65 8.80
CA ARG A 235 13.40 -17.17 8.88
C ARG A 235 13.73 -17.77 10.24
N ALA A 236 13.34 -17.11 11.32
CA ALA A 236 13.74 -17.49 12.68
C ALA A 236 13.03 -18.78 13.17
N SER A 237 11.75 -18.94 12.84
CA SER A 237 10.92 -20.03 13.35
C SER A 237 10.66 -21.14 12.33
N GLY A 238 10.85 -20.87 11.03
CA GLY A 238 10.44 -21.75 9.94
C GLY A 238 8.93 -21.87 9.76
N LYS A 239 8.12 -21.17 10.58
CA LYS A 239 6.66 -21.08 10.44
C LYS A 239 6.30 -20.09 9.33
N SER A 240 5.02 -20.03 8.97
CA SER A 240 4.54 -19.08 7.96
C SER A 240 3.78 -17.92 8.61
N LEU A 241 3.78 -16.77 7.94
CA LEU A 241 2.91 -15.62 8.18
C LEU A 241 2.07 -15.39 6.93
N CYS A 242 0.77 -15.17 7.09
CA CYS A 242 -0.10 -14.77 6.01
C CYS A 242 -0.38 -13.27 6.09
N VAL A 243 -0.17 -12.59 4.96
CA VAL A 243 -0.41 -11.15 4.83
C VAL A 243 -1.35 -10.92 3.66
N GLY A 244 -2.40 -10.14 3.90
CA GLY A 244 -3.29 -9.63 2.89
C GLY A 244 -3.11 -8.13 2.67
N ASN A 245 -3.40 -7.66 1.47
CA ASN A 245 -3.40 -6.26 1.09
C ASN A 245 -4.61 -5.96 0.18
N THR A 246 -5.26 -4.81 0.34
CA THR A 246 -6.40 -4.43 -0.49
C THR A 246 -6.53 -2.92 -0.66
N HIS A 247 -7.28 -2.52 -1.68
CA HIS A 247 -7.79 -1.17 -1.88
C HIS A 247 -9.28 -1.29 -2.22
N LEU A 248 -10.14 -1.03 -1.23
CA LEU A 248 -11.59 -1.14 -1.36
C LEU A 248 -12.18 -0.01 -2.22
N PHE A 249 -13.45 -0.11 -2.60
CA PHE A 249 -14.05 0.85 -3.53
C PHE A 249 -14.22 2.25 -2.90
N PHE A 250 -13.68 3.27 -3.57
CA PHE A 250 -13.53 4.63 -3.05
C PHE A 250 -14.82 5.44 -2.91
N HIS A 251 -15.87 5.13 -3.70
CA HIS A 251 -17.00 6.04 -3.83
C HIS A 251 -17.74 6.25 -2.49
N PRO A 252 -18.01 7.49 -2.03
CA PRO A 252 -18.57 7.73 -0.70
C PRO A 252 -19.92 7.02 -0.50
N GLY A 253 -20.78 7.02 -1.51
CA GLY A 253 -22.07 6.31 -1.50
C GLY A 253 -22.02 4.77 -1.56
N ALA A 254 -20.85 4.14 -1.43
CA ALA A 254 -20.67 2.69 -1.61
C ALA A 254 -20.37 1.93 -0.30
N MET A 255 -20.81 2.44 0.85
CA MET A 255 -20.53 1.87 2.18
C MET A 255 -20.87 0.37 2.26
N HIS A 256 -22.09 -0.02 1.90
CA HIS A 256 -22.52 -1.42 1.80
C HIS A 256 -21.67 -2.31 0.86
N LEU A 257 -21.17 -1.76 -0.26
CA LEU A 257 -20.30 -2.50 -1.18
C LEU A 257 -18.95 -2.81 -0.52
N ARG A 258 -18.39 -1.87 0.25
CA ARG A 258 -17.15 -2.09 1.00
C ARG A 258 -17.32 -3.19 2.05
N VAL A 259 -18.50 -3.31 2.68
CA VAL A 259 -18.82 -4.44 3.58
C VAL A 259 -18.74 -5.78 2.86
N LEU A 260 -19.35 -5.90 1.66
CA LEU A 260 -19.31 -7.13 0.86
C LEU A 260 -17.89 -7.48 0.42
N GLN A 261 -17.11 -6.47 0.01
CA GLN A 261 -15.72 -6.64 -0.39
C GLN A 261 -14.83 -7.09 0.79
N ALA A 262 -14.98 -6.47 1.97
CA ALA A 262 -14.26 -6.87 3.17
C ALA A 262 -14.66 -8.28 3.63
N HIS A 263 -15.92 -8.66 3.46
CA HIS A 263 -16.38 -10.01 3.76
C HIS A 263 -15.73 -11.06 2.85
N GLU A 264 -15.67 -10.84 1.53
CA GLU A 264 -14.95 -11.72 0.61
C GLU A 264 -13.46 -11.77 0.96
N PHE A 265 -12.83 -10.62 1.19
CA PHE A 265 -11.41 -10.53 1.53
C PHE A 265 -11.07 -11.33 2.80
N THR A 266 -11.78 -11.10 3.90
CA THR A 266 -11.55 -11.78 5.19
C THR A 266 -11.83 -13.28 5.11
N THR A 267 -12.88 -13.68 4.37
CA THR A 267 -13.22 -15.10 4.17
C THR A 267 -12.11 -15.82 3.41
N ARG A 268 -11.64 -15.24 2.31
CA ARG A 268 -10.56 -15.81 1.49
C ARG A 268 -9.24 -15.82 2.22
N ALA A 269 -8.90 -14.75 2.94
CA ALA A 269 -7.68 -14.67 3.72
C ALA A 269 -7.67 -15.68 4.87
N THR A 270 -8.81 -15.91 5.53
CA THR A 270 -8.93 -16.93 6.58
C THR A 270 -8.70 -18.33 6.02
N ALA A 271 -9.32 -18.65 4.87
CA ALA A 271 -9.11 -19.93 4.19
C ALA A 271 -7.66 -20.10 3.71
N PHE A 272 -7.07 -19.05 3.15
CA PHE A 272 -5.70 -19.03 2.67
C PHE A 272 -4.68 -19.24 3.80
N ALA A 273 -4.93 -18.64 4.97
CA ALA A 273 -4.05 -18.77 6.11
C ALA A 273 -4.05 -20.17 6.73
N ALA A 274 -5.13 -20.94 6.58
CA ALA A 274 -5.21 -22.33 7.04
C ALA A 274 -4.74 -22.54 8.51
N GLY A 275 -4.93 -21.54 9.37
CA GLY A 275 -4.52 -21.55 10.78
C GLY A 275 -3.22 -20.80 11.10
N ASP A 276 -2.43 -20.40 10.10
CA ASP A 276 -1.25 -19.55 10.31
C ASP A 276 -1.63 -18.13 10.73
N PRO A 277 -0.72 -17.40 11.41
CA PRO A 277 -0.92 -16.00 11.77
C PRO A 277 -1.36 -15.13 10.59
N LEU A 278 -2.37 -14.28 10.78
CA LEU A 278 -2.94 -13.44 9.72
C LEU A 278 -2.88 -11.94 10.03
N VAL A 279 -2.38 -11.19 9.05
CA VAL A 279 -2.42 -9.72 8.99
C VAL A 279 -3.11 -9.30 7.70
N LEU A 280 -4.00 -8.30 7.75
CA LEU A 280 -4.66 -7.70 6.59
C LEU A 280 -4.42 -6.19 6.59
N CYS A 281 -3.66 -5.73 5.62
CA CYS A 281 -3.38 -4.33 5.36
C CYS A 281 -4.30 -3.77 4.28
N GLY A 282 -4.41 -2.46 4.19
CA GLY A 282 -5.03 -1.81 3.04
C GLY A 282 -5.58 -0.43 3.30
N ASP A 283 -5.99 0.18 2.20
CA ASP A 283 -6.91 1.31 2.16
C ASP A 283 -8.34 0.73 2.08
N PHE A 284 -9.07 0.83 3.17
CA PHE A 284 -10.43 0.31 3.28
C PHE A 284 -11.48 1.33 2.82
N ASN A 285 -11.10 2.57 2.52
CA ASN A 285 -12.00 3.66 2.15
C ASN A 285 -13.22 3.76 3.10
N GLY A 286 -13.00 3.52 4.39
CA GLY A 286 -14.05 3.53 5.40
C GLY A 286 -13.57 4.10 6.71
N GLU A 287 -14.33 5.03 7.27
CA GLU A 287 -14.05 5.67 8.56
C GLU A 287 -14.43 4.74 9.74
N PRO A 288 -13.94 4.98 10.97
CA PRO A 288 -14.19 4.09 12.10
C PRO A 288 -15.67 3.79 12.38
N GLU A 289 -16.54 4.75 12.07
CA GLU A 289 -17.99 4.60 12.14
C GLU A 289 -18.58 3.77 11.01
N ASP A 290 -17.95 3.66 9.84
CA ASP A 290 -18.53 2.99 8.68
C ASP A 290 -18.73 1.49 8.92
N GLY A 291 -19.76 0.93 8.28
CA GLY A 291 -20.19 -0.46 8.37
C GLY A 291 -19.08 -1.44 8.05
N VAL A 292 -18.16 -1.10 7.13
CA VAL A 292 -16.99 -1.94 6.83
C VAL A 292 -16.06 -2.07 8.03
N ILE A 293 -15.82 -0.96 8.76
CA ILE A 293 -14.96 -0.95 9.94
C ILE A 293 -15.68 -1.53 11.15
N ARG A 294 -16.99 -1.26 11.31
CA ARG A 294 -17.84 -1.93 12.31
C ARG A 294 -17.83 -3.45 12.12
N TYR A 295 -17.97 -3.94 10.89
CA TYR A 295 -17.92 -5.36 10.55
C TYR A 295 -16.58 -5.99 10.95
N LEU A 296 -15.46 -5.36 10.57
CA LEU A 296 -14.11 -5.86 10.88
C LEU A 296 -13.82 -5.86 12.39
N THR A 297 -14.30 -4.84 13.11
CA THR A 297 -14.10 -4.69 14.55
C THR A 297 -14.95 -5.66 15.38
N LYS A 298 -16.24 -5.79 15.04
CA LYS A 298 -17.19 -6.62 15.81
C LYS A 298 -17.18 -8.08 15.37
N GLY A 299 -16.61 -8.35 14.21
CA GLY A 299 -16.64 -9.65 13.55
C GLY A 299 -18.00 -9.98 12.91
N GLU A 300 -18.97 -9.07 12.98
CA GLU A 300 -20.30 -9.23 12.39
C GLU A 300 -20.96 -7.89 12.05
N ILE A 301 -21.92 -7.93 11.13
CA ILE A 301 -22.80 -6.80 10.79
C ILE A 301 -24.21 -7.31 10.55
N SER A 302 -25.20 -6.59 11.11
CA SER A 302 -26.61 -6.93 10.98
C SER A 302 -27.15 -6.60 9.59
N ALA A 303 -28.13 -7.39 9.13
CA ALA A 303 -28.95 -7.06 7.96
C ALA A 303 -29.68 -5.70 8.09
N SER A 304 -29.90 -5.24 9.33
CA SER A 304 -30.57 -3.97 9.65
C SER A 304 -29.61 -2.80 9.86
N ASP A 305 -28.30 -2.97 9.59
CA ASP A 305 -27.31 -1.91 9.74
C ASP A 305 -27.61 -0.73 8.78
N GLU A 306 -27.36 0.49 9.25
CA GLU A 306 -27.74 1.72 8.54
C GLU A 306 -27.00 1.92 7.21
N ASP A 307 -25.82 1.33 7.04
CA ASP A 307 -25.00 1.49 5.85
C ASP A 307 -25.55 0.72 4.64
N TRP A 308 -26.37 -0.31 4.89
CA TRP A 308 -27.18 -0.95 3.85
C TRP A 308 -28.17 0.03 3.22
N VAL A 309 -28.66 1.00 4.00
CA VAL A 309 -29.63 2.00 3.56
C VAL A 309 -28.92 3.25 3.02
N ARG A 310 -27.88 3.73 3.72
CA ARG A 310 -27.12 4.95 3.32
C ARG A 310 -26.34 4.76 2.02
N GLY A 311 -26.00 3.52 1.65
CA GLY A 311 -25.38 3.16 0.37
C GLY A 311 -26.25 3.28 -0.90
N SER A 312 -27.47 3.84 -0.79
CA SER A 312 -28.51 3.87 -1.83
C SER A 312 -28.19 4.58 -3.17
N LEU A 313 -26.96 5.03 -3.39
CA LEU A 313 -26.51 5.42 -4.74
C LEU A 313 -26.36 4.20 -5.67
N PHE A 314 -26.20 2.99 -5.11
CA PHE A 314 -26.06 1.71 -5.84
C PHE A 314 -27.11 0.66 -5.40
N ARG A 315 -28.36 1.08 -5.18
CA ARG A 315 -29.39 0.46 -4.30
C ARG A 315 -29.47 -1.08 -4.29
N ALA A 316 -29.67 -1.62 -3.08
CA ALA A 316 -30.48 -2.82 -2.84
C ALA A 316 -31.94 -2.36 -2.64
N VAL A 317 -32.92 -2.95 -3.33
CA VAL A 317 -34.35 -2.61 -3.18
C VAL A 317 -35.11 -3.88 -2.81
N PRO A 318 -35.70 -4.00 -1.60
CA PRO A 318 -36.21 -2.90 -0.78
C PRO A 318 -35.19 -2.28 0.18
N ILE A 319 -35.45 -1.03 0.56
CA ILE A 319 -34.76 -0.34 1.65
C ILE A 319 -34.85 -1.21 2.92
N GLY A 320 -33.69 -1.62 3.45
CA GLY A 320 -33.61 -2.37 4.72
C GLY A 320 -33.40 -3.88 4.62
N CYS A 321 -33.09 -4.41 3.42
CA CYS A 321 -32.84 -5.84 3.21
C CYS A 321 -31.34 -6.18 3.14
N GLY A 322 -30.53 -5.71 4.09
CA GLY A 322 -29.09 -6.03 4.13
C GLY A 322 -28.80 -7.52 4.36
N ALA A 323 -27.54 -7.92 4.18
CA ALA A 323 -27.09 -9.26 4.55
C ALA A 323 -26.56 -9.27 5.99
N HIS A 324 -26.91 -10.29 6.78
CA HIS A 324 -26.23 -10.56 8.04
C HIS A 324 -24.93 -11.31 7.75
N LEU A 325 -23.79 -10.69 8.04
CA LEU A 325 -22.48 -11.26 7.71
C LEU A 325 -21.64 -11.45 8.98
N ARG A 326 -20.81 -12.49 8.99
CA ARG A 326 -19.87 -12.80 10.07
C ARG A 326 -18.52 -13.20 9.49
N THR A 327 -17.42 -12.74 10.09
CA THR A 327 -16.09 -13.32 9.79
C THR A 327 -15.87 -14.57 10.65
N ALA A 328 -15.20 -15.57 10.08
CA ALA A 328 -14.81 -16.77 10.81
C ALA A 328 -13.59 -16.53 11.72
N ARG A 329 -12.82 -15.46 11.46
CA ARG A 329 -11.60 -15.12 12.19
C ARG A 329 -11.73 -13.71 12.76
N PRO A 330 -11.82 -13.55 14.09
CA PRO A 330 -11.84 -12.24 14.72
C PRO A 330 -10.54 -11.47 14.48
N LEU A 331 -10.68 -10.16 14.27
CA LEU A 331 -9.59 -9.25 13.96
C LEU A 331 -9.64 -8.04 14.91
N PHE A 332 -8.52 -7.36 15.08
CA PHE A 332 -8.43 -6.05 15.71
C PHE A 332 -7.55 -5.13 14.87
N SER A 333 -7.83 -3.82 14.88
CA SER A 333 -6.94 -2.84 14.26
C SER A 333 -5.71 -2.67 15.14
N ALA A 334 -4.55 -3.13 14.65
CA ALA A 334 -3.29 -3.05 15.40
C ALA A 334 -2.87 -1.59 15.64
N GLY A 335 -3.21 -0.69 14.73
CA GLY A 335 -2.95 0.75 14.84
C GLY A 335 -3.98 1.51 15.68
N GLY A 336 -5.01 0.82 16.19
CA GLY A 336 -6.22 1.46 16.68
C GLY A 336 -6.95 2.22 15.57
N PHE A 337 -7.59 3.33 15.94
CA PHE A 337 -8.27 4.23 15.01
C PHE A 337 -7.56 5.58 15.08
N LEU A 338 -6.66 5.82 14.12
CA LEU A 338 -5.98 7.10 13.99
C LEU A 338 -7.01 8.19 13.65
N GLU A 339 -6.69 9.45 13.99
CA GLU A 339 -7.58 10.58 13.70
C GLU A 339 -7.80 10.76 12.19
N TRP A 340 -6.74 10.54 11.41
CA TRP A 340 -6.78 10.58 9.96
C TRP A 340 -5.60 9.81 9.38
N THR A 341 -5.78 9.31 8.16
CA THR A 341 -4.71 8.71 7.34
C THR A 341 -4.70 9.26 5.92
N ASN A 342 -5.82 9.84 5.47
CA ASN A 342 -5.94 10.70 4.30
C ASN A 342 -6.25 12.14 4.73
N TYR A 343 -5.58 13.13 4.14
CA TYR A 343 -5.82 14.54 4.46
C TYR A 343 -5.72 15.43 3.22
N VAL A 344 -6.86 15.80 2.65
CA VAL A 344 -6.96 16.65 1.46
C VAL A 344 -7.83 17.88 1.74
N GLY A 345 -7.77 18.90 0.89
CA GLY A 345 -8.43 20.19 1.15
C GLY A 345 -9.96 20.15 1.38
N GLY A 346 -10.65 19.07 0.98
CA GLY A 346 -12.09 18.90 1.14
C GLY A 346 -12.53 17.66 1.92
N PHE A 347 -11.59 16.82 2.37
CA PHE A 347 -11.88 15.57 3.07
C PHE A 347 -10.70 15.20 3.97
N VAL A 348 -11.00 14.74 5.18
CA VAL A 348 -10.04 14.22 6.14
C VAL A 348 -10.69 13.01 6.79
N GLY A 349 -9.99 11.89 6.82
CA GLY A 349 -10.54 10.65 7.38
C GLY A 349 -9.49 9.58 7.61
N ALA A 350 -9.82 8.63 8.48
CA ALA A 350 -9.02 7.43 8.72
C ALA A 350 -9.52 6.31 7.81
N LEU A 351 -8.74 6.01 6.77
CA LEU A 351 -9.11 5.07 5.71
C LEU A 351 -8.21 3.83 5.69
N ASP A 352 -7.01 3.94 6.26
CA ASP A 352 -5.95 2.94 6.15
C ASP A 352 -5.78 2.18 7.47
N TYR A 353 -5.70 0.85 7.37
CA TYR A 353 -5.70 -0.01 8.57
C TYR A 353 -4.76 -1.21 8.42
N VAL A 354 -4.22 -1.65 9.56
CA VAL A 354 -3.56 -2.95 9.72
C VAL A 354 -4.40 -3.78 10.68
N TRP A 355 -5.11 -4.78 10.15
CA TRP A 355 -5.92 -5.71 10.93
C TRP A 355 -5.12 -6.96 11.25
N CYS A 356 -5.05 -7.33 12.51
CA CYS A 356 -4.39 -8.54 12.96
C CYS A 356 -5.40 -9.50 13.57
N SER A 357 -5.21 -10.81 13.40
CA SER A 357 -6.07 -11.77 14.09
C SER A 357 -5.81 -11.76 15.60
N THR A 358 -6.91 -11.70 16.36
CA THR A 358 -6.88 -11.56 17.82
C THR A 358 -6.24 -12.76 18.53
N SER A 359 -6.22 -13.93 17.91
CA SER A 359 -5.60 -15.14 18.48
C SER A 359 -4.09 -15.20 18.29
N ASP A 360 -3.56 -14.41 17.36
CA ASP A 360 -2.18 -14.56 16.89
C ASP A 360 -1.29 -13.41 17.35
N PHE A 361 -1.87 -12.20 17.49
CA PHE A 361 -1.12 -10.98 17.75
C PHE A 361 -1.67 -10.15 18.91
N ALA A 362 -0.79 -9.34 19.48
CA ALA A 362 -1.11 -8.18 20.28
C ALA A 362 -0.50 -6.91 19.65
N SER A 363 -1.23 -5.79 19.73
CA SER A 363 -0.64 -4.48 19.36
C SER A 363 0.41 -4.08 20.38
N ARG A 364 1.54 -3.58 19.89
CA ARG A 364 2.62 -3.06 20.71
C ARG A 364 2.70 -1.54 20.63
N ALA A 365 2.81 -1.01 19.42
CA ALA A 365 2.97 0.41 19.18
C ALA A 365 2.47 0.80 17.79
N THR A 366 2.26 2.10 17.59
CA THR A 366 1.88 2.69 16.31
C THR A 366 2.69 3.95 16.10
N SER A 367 3.24 4.14 14.90
CA SER A 367 3.94 5.37 14.56
C SER A 367 2.97 6.57 14.68
N PRO A 368 3.40 7.68 15.30
CA PRO A 368 2.52 8.82 15.46
C PRO A 368 2.19 9.49 14.12
N LEU A 369 1.06 10.19 14.11
CA LEU A 369 0.70 11.13 13.04
C LEU A 369 1.75 12.25 12.94
N PRO A 370 1.96 12.82 11.75
CA PRO A 370 2.81 13.99 11.62
C PRO A 370 2.24 15.20 12.36
N ASP A 371 3.10 16.16 12.72
CA ASP A 371 2.63 17.42 13.29
C ASP A 371 1.75 18.17 12.27
N MET A 372 0.59 18.66 12.73
CA MET A 372 -0.36 19.35 11.87
C MET A 372 0.23 20.62 11.24
N SER A 373 1.23 21.25 11.84
CA SER A 373 1.94 22.37 11.23
C SER A 373 2.65 21.96 9.93
N ALA A 374 3.21 20.75 9.84
CA ALA A 374 3.83 20.24 8.62
C ALA A 374 2.81 19.90 7.52
N VAL A 375 1.61 19.47 7.92
CA VAL A 375 0.49 19.20 7.00
C VAL A 375 -0.11 20.51 6.47
N LEU A 376 -0.42 21.44 7.37
CA LEU A 376 -1.14 22.69 7.08
C LEU A 376 -0.26 23.78 6.48
N ALA A 377 1.07 23.72 6.64
CA ALA A 377 2.00 24.66 6.00
C ALA A 377 1.83 24.74 4.47
N HIS A 378 1.23 23.71 3.87
CA HIS A 378 0.95 23.62 2.44
C HIS A 378 -0.53 23.37 2.13
N THR A 379 -1.45 23.80 3.01
CA THR A 379 -2.91 23.56 2.96
C THR A 379 -3.31 22.14 3.35
N ALA A 380 -2.79 21.12 2.65
CA ALA A 380 -3.13 19.70 2.89
C ALA A 380 -2.05 18.78 2.26
N LEU A 381 -2.34 17.49 2.14
CA LEU A 381 -1.54 16.50 1.41
C LEU A 381 -2.07 16.31 -0.03
N PRO A 382 -1.25 15.85 -0.98
CA PRO A 382 0.21 15.78 -0.93
C PRO A 382 0.85 17.18 -0.91
N ASN A 383 2.10 17.26 -0.48
CA ASN A 383 2.84 18.52 -0.44
C ASN A 383 4.37 18.35 -0.59
N ALA A 384 5.15 19.37 -0.23
CA ALA A 384 6.61 19.32 -0.34
C ALA A 384 7.26 18.25 0.56
N GLN A 385 6.66 17.94 1.72
CA GLN A 385 7.20 16.97 2.66
C GLN A 385 6.56 15.57 2.53
N PHE A 386 5.33 15.50 2.04
CA PHE A 386 4.54 14.26 1.98
C PHE A 386 4.15 13.95 0.53
N PRO A 387 4.56 12.79 -0.03
CA PRO A 387 4.43 12.51 -1.46
C PRO A 387 3.09 11.89 -1.89
N SER A 388 2.21 11.59 -0.94
CA SER A 388 0.87 11.03 -1.14
C SER A 388 -0.13 11.90 -0.38
N ASP A 389 -1.40 11.85 -0.77
CA ASP A 389 -2.52 12.37 0.02
C ASP A 389 -2.82 11.51 1.26
N HIS A 390 -2.27 10.31 1.31
CA HIS A 390 -2.23 9.45 2.50
C HIS A 390 -0.91 9.55 3.25
N ILE A 391 -0.92 9.13 4.51
CA ILE A 391 0.30 8.85 5.28
C ILE A 391 0.48 7.34 5.46
N PRO A 392 1.72 6.85 5.57
CA PRO A 392 1.96 5.45 5.94
C PRO A 392 1.47 5.20 7.36
N VAL A 393 0.68 4.13 7.53
CA VAL A 393 0.34 3.57 8.85
C VAL A 393 1.35 2.49 9.16
N ILE A 394 2.10 2.66 10.25
CA ILE A 394 3.12 1.71 10.71
C ILE A 394 2.75 1.23 12.10
N VAL A 395 2.68 -0.08 12.27
CA VAL A 395 2.38 -0.74 13.55
C VAL A 395 3.47 -1.72 13.91
N ASP A 396 3.74 -1.81 15.19
CA ASP A 396 4.55 -2.86 15.79
C ASP A 396 3.59 -3.86 16.47
N VAL A 397 3.74 -5.14 16.17
CA VAL A 397 2.92 -6.23 16.73
C VAL A 397 3.79 -7.37 17.24
N ASP A 398 3.31 -8.02 18.30
CA ASP A 398 3.95 -9.17 18.92
C ASP A 398 3.06 -10.42 18.76
N LEU A 399 3.68 -11.57 18.57
CA LEU A 399 2.99 -12.86 18.61
C LEU A 399 2.60 -13.16 20.06
N VAL A 400 1.38 -13.65 20.27
CA VAL A 400 0.90 -14.01 21.62
C VAL A 400 1.11 -15.48 22.00
N ASN A 401 1.65 -16.31 21.10
CA ASN A 401 1.83 -17.77 21.31
C ASN A 401 3.14 -18.33 20.74
#